data_AF-A0A227IM84-F1
#
_entry.id   AF-A0A227IM84-F1
#
_cell.length_a   1.000
_cell.length_b   1.000
_cell.length_c   1.000
_cell.angle_alpha   90.00
_cell.angle_beta   90.00
_cell.angle_gamma   90.00
#
_symmetry.space_group_name_H-M   'P 1'
#
loop_
_entity.id
_entity.type
_entity.pdbx_description
1 polymer ?
#
loop_
_entity_poly.entity_id
_entity_poly.type
_entity_poly.pdbx_seq_one_letter_code
_entity_poly.pdbx_strand_id
1 'polypeptide(L)' 'AEEQGALIVNKPQSLRDCNEKLFTAWFPELTPTTIVTRKAEKIKAFREEHGDVILKPLDGMGGASIFRVKENDPNVSVII' A
#
# COMPACT_ATOMS: atom_id res chain seq x y z
N ALA A 1 -20.87 7.36 21.81
CA ALA A 1 -21.48 6.06 21.44
C ALA A 1 -20.69 4.90 22.05
N GLU A 2 -19.46 4.61 21.60
CA GLU A 2 -18.62 3.54 22.21
C GLU A 2 -18.40 3.79 23.71
N GLU A 3 -17.95 4.99 24.09
CA GLU A 3 -17.75 5.40 25.50
C GLU A 3 -19.06 5.40 26.33
N GLN A 4 -20.22 5.37 25.67
CA GLN A 4 -21.53 5.34 26.31
C GLN A 4 -22.11 3.90 26.37
N GLY A 5 -21.29 2.88 26.08
CA GLY A 5 -21.63 1.46 26.22
C GLY A 5 -22.20 0.79 24.97
N ALA A 6 -22.27 1.48 23.83
CA ALA A 6 -22.72 0.87 22.58
C ALA A 6 -21.62 -0.03 21.98
N LEU A 7 -21.99 -1.23 21.52
CA LEU A 7 -21.13 -2.06 20.67
C LEU A 7 -20.99 -1.40 19.29
N ILE A 8 -19.76 -1.12 18.87
CA ILE A 8 -19.46 -0.55 17.56
C ILE A 8 -18.74 -1.58 16.70
N VAL A 9 -19.24 -1.82 15.49
CA VAL A 9 -18.65 -2.75 14.53
C VAL A 9 -18.33 -1.99 13.23
N ASN A 10 -17.06 -1.82 12.86
CA ASN A 10 -15.83 -2.22 13.57
C ASN A 10 -15.43 -1.23 14.68
N LYS A 11 -14.60 -1.69 15.63
CA LYS A 11 -14.07 -0.85 16.72
C LYS A 11 -13.39 0.41 16.16
N PRO A 12 -13.77 1.63 16.59
CA PRO A 12 -13.22 2.89 16.06
C PRO A 12 -11.71 3.02 16.12
N GLN A 13 -11.09 2.52 17.20
CA GLN A 13 -9.63 2.49 17.32
C GLN A 13 -8.99 1.56 16.29
N SER A 14 -9.52 0.34 16.14
CA SER A 14 -9.02 -0.61 15.15
C SER A 14 -9.12 -0.06 13.72
N LEU A 15 -10.12 0.76 13.40
CA LEU A 15 -10.19 1.43 12.09
C LEU A 15 -9.06 2.44 11.85
N ARG A 16 -8.53 3.08 12.92
CA ARG A 16 -7.37 3.97 12.81
C ARG A 16 -6.05 3.20 12.75
N ASP A 17 -5.97 2.11 13.49
CA ASP A 17 -4.74 1.31 13.62
C ASP A 17 -4.54 0.41 12.39
N CYS A 18 -5.63 -0.12 11.82
CA CYS A 18 -5.61 -1.10 10.74
C CYS A 18 -5.93 -0.46 9.38
N ASN A 19 -5.05 0.41 8.87
CA ASN A 19 -5.18 0.90 7.50
C ASN A 19 -5.16 -0.28 6.51
N GLU A 20 -6.08 -0.27 5.53
CA GLU A 20 -6.31 -1.40 4.63
C GLU A 20 -5.06 -1.89 3.87
N LYS A 21 -4.09 -1.00 3.63
CA LYS A 21 -2.86 -1.34 2.89
C LYS A 21 -1.67 -1.53 3.83
N LEU A 22 -1.51 -0.68 4.84
CA LEU A 22 -0.37 -0.72 5.76
C LEU A 22 -0.48 -1.83 6.80
N PHE A 23 -1.68 -2.25 7.17
CA PHE A 23 -1.87 -3.28 8.18
C PHE A 23 -1.26 -4.63 7.76
N THR A 24 -1.03 -4.85 6.47
CA THR A 24 -0.31 -6.03 5.97
C THR A 24 1.15 -6.08 6.42
N ALA A 25 1.74 -4.96 6.85
CA ALA A 25 3.10 -4.91 7.38
C ALA A 25 3.27 -5.70 8.70
N TRP A 26 2.17 -6.04 9.39
CA TRP A 26 2.18 -6.91 10.57
C TRP A 26 2.21 -8.40 10.23
N PHE A 27 2.06 -8.76 8.95
CA PHE A 27 2.06 -10.14 8.46
C PHE A 27 2.91 -10.29 7.19
N PRO A 28 4.17 -9.80 7.19
CA PRO A 28 4.99 -9.70 5.99
C PRO A 28 5.21 -11.05 5.29
N GLU A 29 5.26 -12.14 6.06
CA GLU A 29 5.45 -13.52 5.60
C GLU A 29 4.28 -14.06 4.75
N LEU A 30 3.11 -13.41 4.84
CA LEU A 30 1.90 -13.78 4.08
C LEU A 30 1.63 -12.84 2.91
N THR A 31 2.56 -11.93 2.61
CA THR A 31 2.38 -10.86 1.63
C THR A 31 3.49 -10.88 0.58
N PRO A 32 3.26 -10.35 -0.63
CA PRO A 32 4.36 -10.10 -1.55
C PRO A 32 5.34 -9.09 -0.93
N THR A 33 6.61 -9.16 -1.35
CA THR A 33 7.63 -8.16 -0.97
C THR A 33 7.06 -6.76 -1.19
N THR A 34 7.02 -5.96 -0.12
CA THR A 34 6.36 -4.65 -0.13
C THR A 34 7.29 -3.60 0.48
N ILE A 35 7.45 -2.47 -0.20
CA ILE A 35 8.07 -1.28 0.36
C ILE A 35 7.05 -0.14 0.43
N VAL A 36 7.14 0.67 1.48
CA VAL A 36 6.37 1.91 1.62
C VAL A 36 7.37 3.04 1.78
N THR A 37 7.39 3.97 0.83
CA THR A 37 8.40 5.04 0.78
C THR A 37 7.88 6.27 0.05
N ARG A 38 8.41 7.43 0.40
CA ARG A 38 8.24 8.69 -0.35
C ARG A 38 9.44 9.03 -1.23
N LYS A 39 10.50 8.22 -1.20
CA LYS A 39 11.76 8.44 -1.95
C LYS A 39 11.70 7.73 -3.30
N ALA A 40 11.67 8.49 -4.39
CA ALA A 40 11.65 7.98 -5.76
C ALA A 40 12.77 6.97 -6.04
N GLU A 41 13.99 7.24 -5.58
CA GLU A 41 15.14 6.36 -5.80
C GLU A 41 14.95 4.95 -5.20
N LYS A 42 14.26 4.84 -4.07
CA LYS A 42 13.94 3.53 -3.48
C LYS A 42 12.90 2.77 -4.31
N ILE A 43 11.96 3.48 -4.94
CA ILE A 43 10.94 2.87 -5.81
C ILE A 43 11.59 2.35 -7.10
N LYS A 44 12.50 3.14 -7.70
CA LYS A 44 13.26 2.73 -8.88
C LYS A 44 14.14 1.51 -8.59
N ALA A 45 14.89 1.52 -7.49
CA ALA A 45 15.71 0.39 -7.08
C ALA A 45 14.87 -0.89 -6.85
N PHE A 46 13.72 -0.77 -6.19
CA PHE A 46 12.81 -1.90 -5.97
C PHE A 46 12.24 -2.47 -7.28
N ARG A 47 11.94 -1.60 -8.24
CA ARG A 47 11.52 -2.00 -9.59
C ARG A 47 12.66 -2.70 -10.35
N GLU A 48 13.88 -2.16 -10.29
CA GLU A 48 15.06 -2.77 -10.93
C GLU A 48 15.35 -4.16 -10.36
N GLU A 49 15.18 -4.36 -9.05
CA GLU A 49 15.37 -5.65 -8.40
C GLU A 49 14.32 -6.69 -8.81
N HIS A 50 13.05 -6.29 -8.96
CA HIS A 50 11.93 -7.23 -9.16
C HIS A 50 11.35 -7.30 -10.59
N GLY A 51 11.68 -6.36 -11.48
CA GLY A 51 11.33 -6.34 -12.90
C GLY A 51 9.84 -6.09 -13.24
N ASP A 52 8.89 -6.49 -12.40
CA ASP A 52 7.45 -6.27 -12.57
C ASP A 52 6.81 -5.98 -11.21
N VAL A 53 6.44 -4.71 -11.00
CA VAL A 53 5.97 -4.24 -9.69
C VAL A 53 4.62 -3.53 -9.78
N ILE A 54 3.88 -3.54 -8.67
CA ILE A 54 2.63 -2.79 -8.52
C ILE A 54 2.89 -1.58 -7.63
N LEU A 55 2.66 -0.38 -8.18
CA LEU A 55 2.62 0.87 -7.42
C LEU A 55 1.16 1.23 -7.14
N LYS A 56 0.89 1.58 -5.88
CA LYS A 56 -0.46 1.91 -5.40
C LYS A 56 -0.39 2.95 -4.29
N PRO A 57 -1.37 3.86 -4.20
CA PRO A 57 -1.49 4.77 -3.07
C PRO A 57 -1.85 4.01 -1.77
N LEU A 58 -1.70 4.69 -0.64
CA LEU A 58 -2.03 4.15 0.70
C LEU A 58 -3.49 4.40 1.10
N ASP A 59 -4.16 5.31 0.39
CA ASP A 59 -5.58 5.57 0.47
C ASP A 59 -6.29 5.00 -0.77
N GLY A 60 -7.62 5.10 -0.77
CA GLY A 60 -8.44 4.62 -1.86
C GLY A 60 -8.70 3.11 -1.87
N MET A 61 -9.69 2.76 -2.68
CA MET A 61 -10.21 1.41 -2.89
C MET A 61 -10.70 1.27 -4.34
N GLY A 62 -11.06 0.06 -4.77
CA GLY A 62 -11.65 -0.16 -6.11
C GLY A 62 -10.70 0.00 -7.29
N GLY A 63 -9.39 -0.18 -7.08
CA GLY A 63 -8.39 -0.09 -8.16
C GLY A 63 -7.98 1.34 -8.54
N ALA A 64 -8.32 2.33 -7.72
CA ALA A 64 -7.88 3.72 -7.92
C ALA A 64 -6.34 3.81 -7.91
N SER A 65 -5.78 4.42 -8.97
CA SER A 65 -4.34 4.70 -9.11
C SER A 65 -3.42 3.50 -8.91
N ILE A 66 -3.81 2.34 -9.44
CA ILE A 66 -2.97 1.13 -9.49
C ILE A 66 -2.17 1.12 -10.80
N PHE A 67 -0.85 1.13 -10.68
CA PHE A 67 0.07 1.07 -11.82
C PHE A 67 0.87 -0.22 -11.78
N ARG A 68 0.81 -1.02 -12.86
CA ARG A 68 1.74 -2.12 -13.08
C ARG A 68 2.92 -1.58 -13.88
N VAL A 69 4.11 -1.59 -13.29
CA VAL A 69 5.32 -1.02 -13.89
C VAL A 69 6.30 -2.14 -14.18
N LYS A 70 6.50 -2.42 -15.46
CA LYS A 70 7.46 -3.43 -15.96
C LYS A 70 8.84 -2.81 -16.20
N GLU A 71 9.84 -3.65 -16.38
CA GLU A 71 11.25 -3.29 -16.60
C GLU A 71 11.50 -2.32 -17.77
N ASN A 72 10.62 -2.30 -18.78
CA ASN A 72 10.71 -1.40 -19.94
C ASN A 72 9.48 -0.49 -20.11
N ASP A 73 8.77 -0.19 -19.02
CA ASP A 73 7.60 0.71 -19.08
C ASP A 73 8.05 2.14 -19.44
N PRO A 74 7.52 2.74 -20.53
CA PRO A 74 7.92 4.07 -20.96
C PRO A 74 7.42 5.20 -20.03
N ASN A 75 6.49 4.91 -19.13
CA ASN A 75 5.83 5.91 -18.27
C ASN A 75 6.43 5.99 -16.86
N VAL A 76 7.52 5.26 -16.58
CA VAL A 76 8.13 5.20 -15.23
C VAL A 76 8.36 6.57 -14.61
N SER A 77 8.90 7.52 -15.37
CA SER A 77 9.22 8.88 -14.90
C SER A 77 8.01 9.76 -14.61
N VAL A 78 6.81 9.37 -15.07
CA VAL A 78 5.56 10.10 -14.80
C VAL A 78 4.78 9.45 -13.65
N ILE A 79 4.98 8.14 -13.45
CA ILE A 79 4.35 7.38 -12.37
C ILE A 79 5.06 7.61 -11.02
N ILE A 80 6.40 7.69 -11.03
CA ILE A 80 7.27 7.83 -9.83
C ILE A 80 7.68 9.29 -9.64
#